data_AF-D3AV72-F1
#
_entry.id   AF-D3AV72-F1
#
_cell.length_a   1.000
_cell.length_b   1.000
_cell.length_c   1.000
_cell.angle_alpha   90.00
_cell.angle_beta   90.00
_cell.angle_gamma   90.00
#
_symmetry.space_group_name_H-M   'P 1'
#
loop_
_entity.id
_entity.type
_entity.pdbx_description
1 polymer ?
#
loop_
_entity_poly.entity_id
_entity_poly.type
_entity_poly.pdbx_seq_one_letter_code
_entity_poly.pdbx_strand_id
1 'polypeptide(L)' 'MNRLKRCTLIGILFVSVTGTLSHFLYQFSGNCFLTGLFSPVGESTWEH' A
#
# COMPACT_ATOMS: atom_id res chain seq x y z
N MET A 1 2.52 21.13 18.78
CA MET A 1 1.59 20.18 18.12
C MET A 1 1.39 18.96 19.03
N ASN A 2 0.16 18.61 19.39
CA ASN A 2 -0.12 17.48 20.31
C ASN A 2 0.46 16.17 19.76
N ARG A 3 1.00 15.32 20.65
CA ARG A 3 1.64 14.03 20.28
C ARG A 3 0.73 13.19 19.39
N LEU A 4 -0.56 13.12 19.74
CA LEU A 4 -1.57 12.40 18.98
C LEU A 4 -1.68 12.93 17.54
N LYS A 5 -1.83 14.26 17.36
CA LYS A 5 -1.93 14.89 16.03
C LYS A 5 -0.72 14.58 15.15
N ARG A 6 0.50 14.63 15.72
CA ARG A 6 1.73 14.30 14.99
C ARG A 6 1.77 12.82 14.57
N CYS A 7 1.44 11.91 15.48
CA CYS A 7 1.39 10.49 15.19
C CYS A 7 0.33 10.16 14.13
N THR A 8 -0.85 10.78 14.20
CA THR A 8 -1.90 10.63 13.19
C THR A 8 -1.44 11.12 11.82
N LEU A 9 -0.80 12.29 11.74
CA LEU A 9 -0.33 12.82 10.45
C LEU A 9 0.73 11.92 9.81
N ILE A 10 1.68 11.43 10.62
CA ILE A 10 2.71 10.47 10.17
C ILE A 10 2.05 9.16 9.74
N GLY A 11 1.08 8.67 10.50
CA GLY A 11 0.35 7.44 10.20
C GLY A 11 -0.43 7.53 8.89
N ILE A 12 -1.12 8.65 8.64
CA ILE A 12 -1.83 8.90 7.38
C ILE A 12 -0.84 8.86 6.22
N LEU A 13 0.27 9.59 6.33
CA LEU A 13 1.25 9.66 5.25
C LEU A 13 1.91 8.30 4.99
N PHE A 14 2.21 7.56 6.06
CA PHE A 14 2.73 6.21 5.97
C PHE A 14 1.75 5.27 5.27
N VAL A 15 0.50 5.19 5.73
CA VAL A 15 -0.53 4.31 5.15
C VAL A 15 -0.82 4.66 3.69
N SER A 16 -0.87 5.95 3.34
CA SER A 16 -1.06 6.35 1.94
C SER A 16 0.07 5.87 1.05
N VAL A 17 1.33 6.08 1.46
CA VAL A 17 2.49 5.67 0.66
C VAL A 17 2.57 4.14 0.55
N THR A 18 2.46 3.42 1.67
CA THR A 18 2.55 1.96 1.66
C THR A 18 1.38 1.31 0.96
N GLY A 19 0.18 1.89 1.06
CA GLY A 19 -1.03 1.42 0.38
C GLY A 19 -0.91 1.51 -1.13
N THR A 20 -0.48 2.68 -1.64
CA THR A 20 -0.23 2.86 -3.07
C THR A 20 0.89 1.93 -3.56
N LEU A 21 1.96 1.76 -2.78
CA LEU A 21 3.04 0.84 -3.16
C LEU A 21 2.55 -0.62 -3.21
N SER A 22 1.62 -1.02 -2.33
CA SER A 22 1.04 -2.36 -2.32
C SER A 22 0.33 -2.73 -3.61
N HIS A 23 -0.28 -1.78 -4.32
CA HIS A 23 -0.89 -2.01 -5.64
C HIS A 23 0.12 -2.46 -6.72
N PHE A 24 1.39 -2.07 -6.58
CA PHE A 24 2.46 -2.42 -7.52
C PHE A 24 3.36 -3.55 -7.00
N LEU A 25 3.34 -3.81 -5.69
CA LEU A 25 4.19 -4.80 -5.03
C LEU A 25 4.02 -6.21 -5.59
N TYR A 26 2.79 -6.62 -5.94
CA TYR A 26 2.56 -7.95 -6.51
C TYR A 26 3.27 -8.15 -7.85
N GLN A 27 3.16 -7.15 -8.73
CA GLN A 27 3.81 -7.17 -10.04
C GLN A 27 5.33 -7.05 -9.91
N PHE A 28 5.83 -6.19 -9.01
CA PHE A 28 7.27 -6.09 -8.75
C PHE A 28 7.86 -7.34 -8.10
N SER A 29 7.08 -8.08 -7.33
CA SER A 29 7.52 -9.33 -6.71
C SER A 29 7.48 -10.53 -7.66
N GLY A 30 7.19 -10.32 -8.96
CA GLY A 30 7.10 -11.40 -9.94
C GLY A 30 5.93 -12.34 -9.68
N ASN A 31 4.80 -11.81 -9.22
CA ASN A 31 3.57 -12.54 -8.91
C ASN A 31 3.72 -13.56 -7.77
N CYS A 32 4.50 -13.23 -6.74
CA CYS A 32 4.66 -14.11 -5.59
C CYS A 32 3.33 -14.24 -4.82
N PHE A 33 2.95 -15.49 -4.48
CA PHE A 33 1.68 -15.81 -3.82
C PHE A 33 1.48 -15.04 -2.51
N LEU A 34 2.53 -14.91 -1.71
CA LEU A 34 2.47 -14.20 -0.42
C LEU A 34 2.13 -12.73 -0.60
N THR A 35 2.73 -12.04 -1.58
CA THR A 35 2.39 -10.64 -1.89
C THR A 35 0.98 -10.49 -2.46
N GLY A 36 0.44 -11.52 -3.12
CA GLY A 36 -0.92 -11.50 -3.64
C GLY A 36 -2.01 -11.58 -2.57
N LEU A 37 -1.69 -12.06 -1.36
CA LEU A 37 -2.61 -12.06 -0.22
C LEU A 37 -2.82 -10.65 0.37
N PHE A 38 -1.86 -9.75 0.16
CA PHE A 38 -1.85 -8.39 0.73
C PHE A 38 -2.00 -7.30 -0.34
N SER A 39 -2.08 -7.68 -1.61
CA SER A 39 -2.16 -6.77 -2.75
C SER A 39 -3.45 -7.07 -3.53
N PRO A 40 -4.14 -6.05 -4.06
CA PRO A 40 -5.26 -6.26 -4.96
C PRO A 40 -4.75 -6.84 -6.29
N VAL A 41 -4.91 -8.16 -6.47
CA VAL A 41 -4.42 -8.92 -7.64
C VAL A 41 -5.48 -9.22 -8.70
N GLY A 42 -6.75 -8.91 -8.42
CA GLY A 42 -7.89 -9.28 -9.25
C GLY A 42 -8.21 -8.30 -10.39
N GLU A 43 -7.62 -7.11 -10.38
CA GLU A 43 -7.86 -6.03 -11.35
C GLU A 43 -6.52 -5.45 -11.80
N SER A 44 -6.44 -5.00 -13.06
CA SER A 44 -5.24 -4.34 -13.56
C SER A 44 -5.02 -3.04 -12.80
N THR A 45 -3.84 -2.83 -12.23
CA THR A 45 -3.44 -1.56 -11.62
C THR A 45 -3.51 -0.38 -12.59
N TRP A 46 -3.57 -0.65 -13.89
CA TRP A 46 -3.66 0.35 -14.96
C TRP A 46 -5.09 0.60 -15.45
N GLU A 47 -6.07 -0.22 -15.08
CA GLU A 47 -7.49 0.01 -15.41
C GLU A 47 -8.19 0.98 -14.45
N HIS A 48 -7.51 1.38 -13.37
CA HIS A 48 -7.98 2.31 -12.33
C HIS A 48 -7.04 3.50 -12.16
#